data_AF-A0A1I4WR46-F1
#
_entry.id   AF-A0A1I4WR46-F1
#
_cell.length_a   1.000
_cell.length_b   1.000
_cell.length_c   1.000
_cell.angle_alpha   90.00
_cell.angle_beta   90.00
_cell.angle_gamma   90.00
#
_symmetry.space_group_name_H-M   'P 1'
#
loop_
_entity.id
_entity.type
_entity.pdbx_description
1 polymer ?
#
loop_
_entity_poly.entity_id
_entity_poly.type
_entity_poly.pdbx_seq_one_letter_code
_entity_poly.pdbx_strand_id
1 'polypeptide(L)'
;MPSHAAHHDDHEIETIEEFDATVSARGTLAGYRVQAVDLTDRTRELLATDTAQAVFLGCPMRPEAAAKIRTDGALVFPPVPGLPFDPYRGLLYSPDELFASLSDGGYEATPDARAYAWFQRTKADRDVYASMLRAVHDDSVSDALDELLSGARVVGVMGGHAMARGTEAYEGAARLGRTLARSGLTVATGGGPGAMEAANLGAYAAPYDDEMLAESLRLLAGAPKFTPSITDWASAAFEVRTRWPKGGTSVGIPTWFYGHEPPNPFASHIAKYFANATREDGLLARSGAGVVFLPGAAGTVQEIFDNATPNYYESRGEPTPMVLVDRAHWTQTLPTWPLLNSLARGRSMEARIALVDRIEEAPDALARLGDRPNTSSD
;
A
#
# COMPACT_ATOMS: atom_id res chain seq x y z
N MET A 1 -17.98 0.07 12.41
CA MET A 1 -18.12 -1.12 11.57
C MET A 1 -18.38 -0.64 10.15
N PRO A 2 -17.35 -0.40 9.33
CA PRO A 2 -17.58 -0.22 7.91
C PRO A 2 -17.91 -1.61 7.34
N SER A 3 -19.06 -1.73 6.70
CA SER A 3 -19.45 -2.91 5.94
C SER A 3 -18.44 -3.13 4.81
N HIS A 4 -17.73 -4.25 4.83
CA HIS A 4 -16.98 -4.73 3.67
C HIS A 4 -17.93 -4.72 2.47
N ALA A 5 -17.59 -3.93 1.46
CA ALA A 5 -18.33 -3.89 0.22
C ALA A 5 -18.09 -5.23 -0.48
N ALA A 6 -19.14 -6.04 -0.55
CA ALA A 6 -19.15 -7.27 -1.33
C ALA A 6 -18.94 -6.93 -2.81
N HIS A 7 -17.77 -7.29 -3.36
CA HIS A 7 -17.60 -8.10 -4.57
C HIS A 7 -16.17 -7.98 -5.14
N HIS A 8 -15.37 -9.03 -4.96
CA HIS A 8 -14.84 -9.89 -6.02
C HIS A 8 -14.64 -11.31 -5.43
N ASP A 9 -15.11 -12.34 -6.16
CA ASP A 9 -15.20 -13.78 -5.84
C ASP A 9 -15.80 -14.24 -4.49
N ASP A 10 -17.04 -14.76 -4.55
CA ASP A 10 -17.84 -15.38 -3.46
C ASP A 10 -17.19 -16.63 -2.79
N HIS A 11 -15.90 -16.86 -3.03
CA HIS A 11 -15.18 -18.08 -2.69
C HIS A 11 -13.93 -17.86 -1.84
N GLU A 12 -13.57 -16.64 -1.45
CA GLU A 12 -12.41 -16.35 -0.61
C GLU A 12 -12.80 -16.18 0.87
N ILE A 13 -11.93 -16.65 1.78
CA ILE A 13 -12.13 -16.63 3.23
C ILE A 13 -10.79 -16.27 3.89
N GLU A 14 -10.73 -15.12 4.53
CA GLU A 14 -9.50 -14.56 5.10
C GLU A 14 -9.60 -14.34 6.61
N THR A 15 -10.83 -14.44 7.14
CA THR A 15 -11.13 -14.30 8.56
C THR A 15 -11.86 -15.51 9.12
N ILE A 16 -11.75 -15.70 10.44
CA ILE A 16 -12.48 -16.76 11.13
C ILE A 16 -13.99 -16.50 11.11
N GLU A 17 -14.40 -15.22 11.10
CA GLU A 17 -15.80 -14.80 11.00
C GLU A 17 -16.40 -15.17 9.64
N GLU A 18 -15.68 -14.97 8.54
CA GLU A 18 -16.11 -15.38 7.19
C GLU A 18 -16.18 -16.91 7.07
N PHE A 19 -15.22 -17.62 7.68
CA PHE A 19 -15.26 -19.07 7.75
C PHE A 19 -16.53 -19.55 8.45
N ASP A 20 -16.80 -19.04 9.65
CA ASP A 20 -17.95 -19.43 10.46
C ASP A 20 -19.28 -19.07 9.76
N ALA A 21 -19.34 -17.89 9.13
CA ALA A 21 -20.48 -17.46 8.34
C ALA A 21 -20.72 -18.37 7.13
N THR A 22 -19.67 -18.72 6.39
CA THR A 22 -19.76 -19.56 5.20
C THR A 22 -20.20 -20.97 5.54
N VAL A 23 -19.56 -21.60 6.54
CA VAL A 23 -19.93 -22.94 7.01
C VAL A 23 -21.36 -22.97 7.52
N SER A 24 -21.78 -21.95 8.28
CA SER A 24 -23.14 -21.87 8.82
C SER A 24 -24.21 -21.63 7.75
N ALA A 25 -23.93 -20.78 6.77
CA ALA A 25 -24.91 -20.38 5.75
C ALA A 25 -24.99 -21.36 4.57
N ARG A 26 -23.86 -21.89 4.12
CA ARG A 26 -23.76 -22.73 2.91
C ARG A 26 -23.64 -24.22 3.23
N GLY A 27 -23.09 -24.58 4.39
CA GLY A 27 -22.84 -25.97 4.77
C GLY A 27 -21.77 -26.67 3.92
N THR A 28 -21.00 -25.91 3.13
CA THR A 28 -19.93 -26.42 2.26
C THR A 28 -18.83 -25.38 2.13
N LEU A 29 -17.60 -25.87 1.91
CA LEU A 29 -16.40 -25.12 1.52
C LEU A 29 -15.90 -25.60 0.15
N ALA A 30 -16.71 -26.34 -0.61
CA ALA A 30 -16.28 -26.84 -1.91
C ALA A 30 -15.97 -25.68 -2.86
N GLY A 31 -14.78 -25.70 -3.46
CA GLY A 31 -14.27 -24.64 -4.34
C GLY A 31 -13.78 -23.37 -3.64
N TYR A 32 -13.87 -23.26 -2.31
CA TYR A 32 -13.41 -22.07 -1.59
C TYR A 32 -11.88 -21.99 -1.50
N ARG A 33 -11.37 -20.78 -1.25
CA ARG A 33 -9.98 -20.44 -0.95
C ARG A 33 -9.96 -19.90 0.47
N VAL A 34 -9.23 -20.56 1.35
CA VAL A 34 -9.11 -20.15 2.76
C VAL A 34 -7.66 -19.80 3.01
N GLN A 35 -7.41 -18.58 3.48
CA GLN A 35 -6.10 -17.99 3.47
C GLN A 35 -5.73 -17.45 4.86
N ALA A 36 -4.62 -17.93 5.43
CA ALA A 36 -4.06 -17.52 6.72
C ALA A 36 -5.02 -17.55 7.93
N VAL A 37 -6.10 -18.33 7.88
CA VAL A 37 -7.05 -18.46 9.00
C VAL A 37 -6.59 -19.57 9.96
N ASP A 38 -6.54 -19.28 11.27
CA ASP A 38 -6.35 -20.31 12.30
C ASP A 38 -7.64 -21.10 12.50
N LEU A 39 -7.63 -22.35 12.02
CA LEU A 39 -8.75 -23.28 12.06
C LEU A 39 -8.54 -24.38 13.11
N THR A 40 -7.57 -24.24 14.01
CA THR A 40 -7.26 -25.24 15.05
C THR A 40 -8.47 -25.53 15.92
N ASP A 41 -9.27 -24.50 16.20
CA ASP A 41 -10.51 -24.57 17.00
C ASP A 41 -11.77 -24.80 16.15
N ARG A 42 -11.63 -25.13 14.86
CA ARG A 42 -12.72 -25.49 13.94
C ARG A 42 -12.65 -26.92 13.43
N THR A 43 -11.99 -27.79 14.19
CA THR A 43 -11.79 -29.20 13.81
C THR A 43 -13.12 -29.92 13.59
N ARG A 44 -14.14 -29.67 14.42
CA ARG A 44 -15.44 -30.32 14.28
C ARG A 44 -16.13 -29.91 12.98
N GLU A 45 -16.11 -28.62 12.67
CA GLU A 45 -16.70 -27.99 11.50
C GLU A 45 -16.00 -28.49 10.23
N LEU A 46 -14.66 -28.51 10.23
CA LEU A 46 -13.86 -29.01 9.11
C LEU A 46 -14.10 -30.50 8.83
N LEU A 47 -14.31 -31.32 9.86
CA LEU A 47 -14.63 -32.74 9.70
C LEU A 47 -16.04 -32.97 9.14
N ALA A 48 -16.97 -32.03 9.38
CA ALA A 48 -18.37 -32.16 8.97
C ALA A 48 -18.72 -31.51 7.63
N THR A 49 -17.89 -30.58 7.14
CA THR A 49 -18.17 -29.74 5.97
C THR A 49 -17.53 -30.31 4.71
N ASP A 50 -18.20 -30.34 3.57
CA ASP A 50 -17.57 -30.74 2.30
C ASP A 50 -16.48 -29.73 1.89
N THR A 51 -15.27 -30.22 1.60
CA THR A 51 -14.12 -29.41 1.21
C THR A 51 -13.60 -29.73 -0.20
N ALA A 52 -14.38 -30.40 -1.04
CA ALA A 52 -13.93 -30.78 -2.38
C ALA A 52 -13.45 -29.56 -3.21
N GLN A 53 -12.27 -29.67 -3.83
CA GLN A 53 -11.65 -28.59 -4.63
C GLN A 53 -11.37 -27.29 -3.87
N ALA A 54 -11.44 -27.30 -2.53
CA ALA A 54 -11.00 -26.17 -1.73
C ALA A 54 -9.47 -26.03 -1.76
N VAL A 55 -8.96 -24.83 -1.48
CA VAL A 55 -7.54 -24.58 -1.26
C VAL A 55 -7.37 -23.91 0.09
N PHE A 56 -6.52 -24.47 0.94
CA PHE A 56 -6.14 -23.90 2.23
C PHE A 56 -4.69 -23.43 2.15
N LEU A 57 -4.48 -22.12 2.24
CA LEU A 57 -3.18 -21.45 2.18
C LEU A 57 -2.76 -21.08 3.60
N GLY A 58 -1.76 -21.77 4.14
CA GLY A 58 -1.15 -21.40 5.41
C GLY A 58 -2.04 -21.53 6.65
N CYS A 59 -3.17 -22.24 6.57
CA CYS A 59 -4.13 -22.34 7.67
C CYS A 59 -3.69 -23.36 8.74
N PRO A 60 -3.41 -22.96 9.99
CA PRO A 60 -3.20 -23.89 11.09
C PRO A 60 -4.46 -24.74 11.34
N MET A 61 -4.27 -26.04 11.52
CA MET A 61 -5.36 -27.00 11.77
C MET A 61 -4.83 -28.25 12.47
N ARG A 62 -5.71 -28.97 13.17
CA ARG A 62 -5.33 -30.25 13.77
C ARG A 62 -5.05 -31.31 12.71
N PRO A 63 -4.15 -32.27 12.96
CA PRO A 63 -3.75 -33.28 11.97
C PRO A 63 -4.91 -34.07 11.37
N GLU A 64 -5.93 -34.40 12.18
CA GLU A 64 -7.12 -35.12 11.76
C GLU A 64 -7.97 -34.31 10.76
N ALA A 65 -8.13 -33.00 10.99
CA ALA A 65 -8.84 -32.11 10.06
C ALA A 65 -8.06 -32.00 8.75
N ALA A 66 -6.74 -31.79 8.82
CA ALA A 66 -5.89 -31.70 7.63
C ALA A 66 -5.93 -32.97 6.77
N ALA A 67 -5.92 -34.15 7.42
CA ALA A 67 -5.99 -35.43 6.73
C ALA A 67 -7.34 -35.63 6.03
N LYS A 68 -8.44 -35.29 6.70
CA LYS A 68 -9.78 -35.33 6.12
C LYS A 68 -9.89 -34.39 4.93
N ILE A 69 -9.49 -33.13 5.07
CA ILE A 69 -9.58 -32.11 4.02
C ILE A 69 -8.84 -32.54 2.74
N ARG A 70 -7.64 -33.12 2.88
CA ARG A 70 -6.91 -33.71 1.75
C ARG A 70 -7.62 -34.92 1.14
N THR A 71 -8.28 -35.73 1.96
CA THR A 71 -9.05 -36.90 1.50
C THR A 71 -10.25 -36.48 0.65
N ASP A 72 -10.88 -35.35 0.97
CA ASP A 72 -11.97 -34.76 0.18
C ASP A 72 -11.51 -34.17 -1.17
N GLY A 73 -10.20 -34.11 -1.42
CA GLY A 73 -9.63 -33.57 -2.66
C GLY A 73 -9.28 -32.08 -2.62
N ALA A 74 -9.19 -31.48 -1.42
CA ALA A 74 -8.67 -30.13 -1.26
C ALA A 74 -7.14 -30.07 -1.32
N LEU A 75 -6.59 -28.93 -1.73
CA LEU A 75 -5.17 -28.61 -1.59
C LEU A 75 -4.91 -27.93 -0.25
N VAL A 76 -3.87 -28.37 0.46
CA VAL A 76 -3.49 -27.80 1.77
C VAL A 76 -2.01 -27.43 1.73
N PHE A 77 -1.73 -26.13 1.76
CA PHE A 77 -0.39 -25.58 1.93
C PHE A 77 -0.18 -25.31 3.43
N PRO A 78 0.85 -25.89 4.05
CA PRO A 78 1.04 -25.78 5.49
C PRO A 78 1.51 -24.36 5.89
N PRO A 79 1.20 -23.93 7.13
CA PRO A 79 1.88 -22.77 7.73
C PRO A 79 3.39 -22.98 7.74
N VAL A 80 4.17 -21.91 7.57
CA VAL A 80 5.64 -21.99 7.58
C VAL A 80 6.18 -21.43 8.90
N PRO A 81 6.52 -22.30 9.88
CA PRO A 81 6.93 -21.84 11.19
C PRO A 81 8.27 -21.11 11.14
N GLY A 82 8.42 -20.09 11.99
CA GLY A 82 9.68 -19.35 12.17
C GLY A 82 9.94 -18.25 11.14
N LEU A 83 9.02 -18.01 10.20
CA LEU A 83 9.07 -16.81 9.36
C LEU A 83 8.65 -15.56 10.17
N PRO A 84 9.29 -14.41 9.94
CA PRO A 84 8.89 -13.14 10.56
C PRO A 84 7.73 -12.45 9.83
N PHE A 85 7.17 -13.09 8.79
CA PHE A 85 6.02 -12.65 8.01
C PHE A 85 5.19 -13.88 7.64
N ASP A 86 3.91 -13.68 7.34
CA ASP A 86 3.05 -14.73 6.77
C ASP A 86 3.06 -14.63 5.23
N PRO A 87 3.59 -15.63 4.51
CA PRO A 87 3.59 -15.61 3.05
C PRO A 87 2.20 -15.76 2.44
N TYR A 88 1.21 -16.25 3.20
CA TYR A 88 -0.14 -16.50 2.72
C TYR A 88 -1.13 -15.48 3.27
N ARG A 89 -0.71 -14.27 3.62
CA ARG A 89 -1.57 -13.26 4.25
C ARG A 89 -2.70 -12.78 3.32
N GLY A 90 -3.96 -12.84 3.77
CA GLY A 90 -5.11 -12.30 3.01
C GLY A 90 -5.36 -10.80 3.23
N LEU A 91 -5.05 -10.27 4.40
CA LEU A 91 -5.25 -8.83 4.68
C LEU A 91 -3.95 -8.04 4.50
N LEU A 92 -4.01 -6.74 4.17
CA LEU A 92 -2.82 -5.85 4.20
C LEU A 92 -2.29 -5.57 5.60
N TYR A 93 -1.01 -5.19 5.70
CA TYR A 93 -0.37 -4.94 6.99
C TYR A 93 -0.95 -3.68 7.64
N SER A 94 -1.01 -3.68 8.97
CA SER A 94 -1.22 -2.45 9.72
C SER A 94 0.11 -1.89 10.27
N PRO A 95 0.20 -0.58 10.57
CA PRO A 95 1.33 -0.04 11.30
C PRO A 95 1.54 -0.72 12.66
N ASP A 96 0.45 -0.98 13.39
CA ASP A 96 0.50 -1.61 14.71
C ASP A 96 1.08 -3.03 14.66
N GLU A 97 0.78 -3.78 13.58
CA GLU A 97 1.38 -5.09 13.31
C GLU A 97 2.86 -4.96 12.97
N LEU A 98 3.23 -4.15 11.97
CA LEU A 98 4.62 -4.04 11.50
C LEU A 98 5.58 -3.50 12.56
N PHE A 99 5.09 -2.63 13.46
CA PHE A 99 5.83 -2.05 14.57
C PHE A 99 5.53 -2.69 15.92
N ALA A 100 4.92 -3.88 15.95
CA ALA A 100 4.74 -4.62 17.20
C ALA A 100 6.08 -4.76 17.95
N SER A 101 6.06 -4.58 19.27
CA SER A 101 7.24 -4.56 20.15
C SER A 101 8.18 -3.34 20.05
N LEU A 102 7.78 -2.27 19.35
CA LEU A 102 8.58 -1.04 19.25
C LEU A 102 8.94 -0.44 20.63
N SER A 103 7.99 -0.41 21.58
CA SER A 103 8.19 0.15 22.93
C SER A 103 9.15 -0.67 23.79
N ASP A 104 9.16 -1.99 23.60
CA ASP A 104 9.82 -2.92 24.52
C ASP A 104 11.21 -3.32 24.03
N GLY A 105 11.39 -3.44 22.71
CA GLY A 105 12.60 -3.95 22.08
C GLY A 105 13.22 -3.03 21.03
N GLY A 106 12.66 -1.84 20.79
CA GLY A 106 13.08 -0.94 19.72
C GLY A 106 12.71 -1.47 18.33
N TYR A 107 13.09 -0.72 17.28
CA TYR A 107 12.74 -1.04 15.90
C TYR A 107 13.25 -2.42 15.46
N GLU A 108 14.44 -2.81 15.89
CA GLU A 108 15.08 -4.08 15.51
C GLU A 108 14.30 -5.32 15.99
N ALA A 109 13.46 -5.18 17.03
CA ALA A 109 12.60 -6.25 17.53
C ALA A 109 11.28 -6.41 16.74
N THR A 110 10.94 -5.43 15.91
CA THR A 110 9.65 -5.39 15.19
C THR A 110 9.55 -6.46 14.11
N PRO A 111 8.32 -6.92 13.75
CA PRO A 111 8.12 -7.76 12.57
C PRO A 111 8.78 -7.18 11.31
N ASP A 112 8.68 -5.87 11.08
CA ASP A 112 9.25 -5.23 9.91
C ASP A 112 10.78 -5.42 9.79
N ALA A 113 11.51 -5.11 10.87
CA ALA A 113 12.95 -5.24 10.90
C ALA A 113 13.40 -6.70 10.82
N ARG A 114 12.65 -7.63 11.43
CA ARG A 114 12.93 -9.07 11.37
C ARG A 114 12.71 -9.63 9.97
N ALA A 115 11.66 -9.20 9.27
CA ALA A 115 11.42 -9.55 7.87
C ALA A 115 12.52 -9.02 6.95
N TYR A 116 12.97 -7.78 7.15
CA TYR A 116 14.13 -7.25 6.44
C TYR A 116 15.39 -8.09 6.70
N ALA A 117 15.69 -8.38 7.97
CA ALA A 117 16.87 -9.16 8.33
C ALA A 117 16.83 -10.57 7.73
N TRP A 118 15.65 -11.20 7.67
CA TRP A 118 15.45 -12.47 6.99
C TRP A 118 15.72 -12.34 5.49
N PHE A 119 15.14 -11.34 4.82
CA PHE A 119 15.34 -11.10 3.40
C PHE A 119 16.81 -10.86 3.04
N GLN A 120 17.55 -10.11 3.85
CA GLN A 120 18.97 -9.85 3.61
C GLN A 120 19.82 -11.12 3.66
N ARG A 121 19.45 -12.09 4.51
CA ARG A 121 20.11 -13.40 4.55
C ARG A 121 19.75 -14.26 3.35
N THR A 122 18.51 -14.18 2.86
CA THR A 122 17.97 -15.10 1.83
C THR A 122 17.96 -14.55 0.41
N LYS A 123 18.30 -13.28 0.19
CA LYS A 123 18.28 -12.70 -1.17
C LYS A 123 19.40 -13.21 -2.07
N ALA A 124 20.52 -13.63 -1.48
CA ALA A 124 21.75 -13.97 -2.21
C ALA A 124 22.09 -15.47 -2.19
N ASP A 125 21.40 -16.26 -1.36
CA ASP A 125 21.70 -17.68 -1.17
C ASP A 125 21.18 -18.58 -2.31
N ARG A 126 20.33 -18.04 -3.20
CA ARG A 126 19.64 -18.75 -4.29
C ARG A 126 18.77 -19.91 -3.80
N ASP A 127 18.32 -19.85 -2.55
CA ASP A 127 17.36 -20.83 -2.04
C ASP A 127 16.01 -20.65 -2.76
N VAL A 128 15.63 -21.67 -3.52
CA VAL A 128 14.36 -21.70 -4.23
C VAL A 128 13.19 -21.58 -3.26
N TYR A 129 13.29 -22.18 -2.07
CA TYR A 129 12.22 -22.13 -1.08
C TYR A 129 12.01 -20.72 -0.55
N ALA A 130 13.07 -20.03 -0.11
CA ALA A 130 12.97 -18.63 0.30
C ALA A 130 12.50 -17.69 -0.84
N SER A 131 12.92 -17.94 -2.09
CA SER A 131 12.43 -17.17 -3.24
C SER A 131 10.94 -17.39 -3.52
N MET A 132 10.47 -18.64 -3.42
CA MET A 132 9.06 -19.02 -3.57
C MET A 132 8.21 -18.35 -2.48
N LEU A 133 8.64 -18.38 -1.22
CA LEU A 133 7.92 -17.75 -0.11
C LEU A 133 7.76 -16.23 -0.29
N ARG A 134 8.79 -15.56 -0.82
CA ARG A 134 8.71 -14.13 -1.17
C ARG A 134 7.73 -13.88 -2.32
N ALA A 135 7.73 -14.75 -3.33
CA ALA A 135 6.81 -14.61 -4.46
C ALA A 135 5.36 -14.83 -4.02
N VAL A 136 5.07 -15.87 -3.24
CA VAL A 136 3.73 -16.15 -2.69
C VAL A 136 3.28 -15.01 -1.77
N HIS A 137 4.18 -14.48 -0.95
CA HIS A 137 3.91 -13.30 -0.15
C HIS A 137 3.51 -12.08 -0.99
N ASP A 138 4.34 -11.71 -1.98
CA ASP A 138 4.11 -10.52 -2.79
C ASP A 138 2.83 -10.66 -3.66
N ASP A 139 2.50 -11.88 -4.08
CA ASP A 139 1.24 -12.23 -4.75
C ASP A 139 0.04 -12.02 -3.82
N SER A 140 0.09 -12.60 -2.61
CA SER A 140 -0.97 -12.43 -1.59
C SER A 140 -1.16 -10.95 -1.19
N VAL A 141 -0.08 -10.17 -1.12
CA VAL A 141 -0.16 -8.71 -0.89
C VAL A 141 -0.79 -7.98 -2.08
N SER A 142 -0.55 -8.43 -3.30
CA SER A 142 -1.10 -7.80 -4.51
C SER A 142 -2.62 -7.99 -4.58
N ASP A 143 -3.06 -9.19 -4.24
CA ASP A 143 -4.46 -9.61 -4.19
C ASP A 143 -5.25 -8.85 -3.12
N ALA A 144 -4.77 -8.90 -1.87
CA ALA A 144 -5.29 -8.11 -0.74
C ALA A 144 -5.38 -6.60 -1.04
N LEU A 145 -4.44 -6.07 -1.83
CA LEU A 145 -4.43 -4.67 -2.24
C LEU A 145 -5.49 -4.38 -3.32
N ASP A 146 -5.71 -5.29 -4.25
CA ASP A 146 -6.75 -5.18 -5.28
C ASP A 146 -8.14 -5.22 -4.64
N GLU A 147 -8.36 -6.10 -3.67
CA GLU A 147 -9.61 -6.17 -2.92
C GLU A 147 -9.89 -4.88 -2.14
N LEU A 148 -8.89 -4.40 -1.39
CA LEU A 148 -9.01 -3.16 -0.61
C LEU A 148 -9.35 -1.95 -1.50
N LEU A 149 -8.78 -1.90 -2.71
CA LEU A 149 -8.92 -0.78 -3.64
C LEU A 149 -10.08 -0.94 -4.62
N SER A 150 -10.81 -2.06 -4.57
CA SER A 150 -11.98 -2.29 -5.41
C SER A 150 -12.99 -1.15 -5.26
N GLY A 151 -13.33 -0.50 -6.37
CA GLY A 151 -14.24 0.66 -6.42
C GLY A 151 -13.67 1.96 -5.84
N ALA A 152 -12.44 1.97 -5.31
CA ALA A 152 -11.82 3.17 -4.77
C ALA A 152 -11.29 4.09 -5.88
N ARG A 153 -11.42 5.41 -5.68
CA ARG A 153 -10.76 6.42 -6.52
C ARG A 153 -9.39 6.75 -5.94
N VAL A 154 -8.37 6.07 -6.42
CA VAL A 154 -7.02 6.15 -5.84
C VAL A 154 -6.19 7.22 -6.53
N VAL A 155 -5.57 8.09 -5.72
CA VAL A 155 -4.59 9.07 -6.18
C VAL A 155 -3.21 8.71 -5.64
N GLY A 156 -2.25 8.56 -6.55
CA GLY A 156 -0.85 8.36 -6.20
C GLY A 156 -0.18 9.68 -5.83
N VAL A 157 0.59 9.71 -4.74
CA VAL A 157 1.47 10.84 -4.41
C VAL A 157 2.90 10.35 -4.34
N MET A 158 3.70 10.81 -5.30
CA MET A 158 5.11 10.46 -5.46
C MET A 158 6.00 11.60 -5.00
N GLY A 159 7.16 11.27 -4.43
CA GLY A 159 8.12 12.27 -3.98
C GLY A 159 9.29 11.66 -3.21
N GLY A 160 10.34 12.44 -3.03
CA GLY A 160 11.57 11.97 -2.40
C GLY A 160 11.42 11.62 -0.90
N HIS A 161 12.15 10.59 -0.47
CA HIS A 161 12.27 10.16 0.94
C HIS A 161 13.10 11.14 1.81
N ALA A 162 13.80 12.10 1.19
CA ALA A 162 14.77 12.98 1.87
C ALA A 162 14.13 14.18 2.60
N MET A 163 12.85 14.44 2.36
CA MET A 163 12.09 15.51 2.99
C MET A 163 12.02 15.29 4.52
N ALA A 164 12.47 16.26 5.31
CA ALA A 164 12.48 16.13 6.77
C ALA A 164 11.18 16.66 7.40
N ARG A 165 10.73 16.02 8.49
CA ARG A 165 9.63 16.56 9.31
C ARG A 165 10.01 17.94 9.86
N GLY A 166 9.03 18.80 10.06
CA GLY A 166 9.22 20.18 10.54
C GLY A 166 9.65 21.18 9.45
N THR A 167 9.68 20.79 8.18
CA THR A 167 9.92 21.71 7.05
C THR A 167 8.61 22.15 6.39
N GLU A 168 8.61 23.31 5.74
CA GLU A 168 7.45 23.80 4.98
C GLU A 168 7.05 22.84 3.85
N ALA A 169 8.03 22.19 3.21
CA ALA A 169 7.76 21.20 2.16
C ALA A 169 7.01 19.97 2.71
N TYR A 170 7.38 19.50 3.90
CA TYR A 170 6.69 18.40 4.58
C TYR A 170 5.27 18.79 4.97
N GLU A 171 5.09 20.00 5.50
CA GLU A 171 3.76 20.53 5.80
C GLU A 171 2.88 20.65 4.55
N GLY A 172 3.43 21.16 3.45
CA GLY A 172 2.73 21.26 2.17
C GLY A 172 2.26 19.89 1.67
N ALA A 173 3.12 18.86 1.72
CA ALA A 173 2.76 17.50 1.33
C ALA A 173 1.67 16.89 2.24
N ALA A 174 1.70 17.20 3.54
CA ALA A 174 0.64 16.78 4.45
C ALA A 174 -0.70 17.51 4.18
N ARG A 175 -0.67 18.79 3.85
CA ARG A 175 -1.87 19.54 3.44
C ARG A 175 -2.44 19.02 2.13
N LEU A 176 -1.58 18.64 1.17
CA LEU A 176 -1.98 17.99 -0.08
C LEU A 176 -2.72 16.67 0.20
N GLY A 177 -2.09 15.75 0.94
CA GLY A 177 -2.71 14.45 1.27
C GLY A 177 -4.05 14.59 1.98
N ARG A 178 -4.16 15.57 2.89
CA ARG A 178 -5.41 15.90 3.58
C ARG A 178 -6.50 16.40 2.65
N THR A 179 -6.15 17.27 1.71
CA THR A 179 -7.09 17.84 0.74
C THR A 179 -7.61 16.77 -0.20
N LEU A 180 -6.73 15.90 -0.70
CA LEU A 180 -7.08 14.77 -1.55
C LEU A 180 -8.00 13.77 -0.83
N ALA A 181 -7.70 13.42 0.43
CA ALA A 181 -8.57 12.56 1.21
C ALA A 181 -9.95 13.19 1.46
N ARG A 182 -10.00 14.50 1.77
CA ARG A 182 -11.26 15.24 1.96
C ARG A 182 -12.09 15.39 0.69
N SER A 183 -11.49 15.26 -0.50
CA SER A 183 -12.22 15.25 -1.78
C SER A 183 -12.77 13.85 -2.15
N GLY A 184 -12.63 12.86 -1.26
CA GLY A 184 -13.13 11.51 -1.46
C GLY A 184 -12.19 10.60 -2.24
N LEU A 185 -10.91 10.96 -2.35
CA LEU A 185 -9.88 10.13 -2.96
C LEU A 185 -9.16 9.27 -1.91
N THR A 186 -8.80 8.04 -2.27
CA THR A 186 -7.89 7.21 -1.49
C THR A 186 -6.46 7.61 -1.82
N VAL A 187 -5.73 8.18 -0.85
CA VAL A 187 -4.32 8.54 -1.02
C VAL A 187 -3.47 7.27 -0.97
N ALA A 188 -2.65 7.04 -2.00
CA ALA A 188 -1.65 5.98 -2.05
C ALA A 188 -0.25 6.56 -2.26
N THR A 189 0.74 6.03 -1.54
CA THR A 189 2.14 6.48 -1.65
C THR A 189 3.08 5.28 -1.70
N GLY A 190 4.36 5.51 -1.97
CA GLY A 190 5.40 4.49 -1.82
C GLY A 190 5.67 4.05 -0.38
N GLY A 191 4.94 4.57 0.63
CA GLY A 191 4.93 4.03 1.99
C GLY A 191 6.17 4.30 2.84
N GLY A 192 7.17 5.02 2.34
CA GLY A 192 8.39 5.38 3.08
C GLY A 192 8.30 6.71 3.84
N PRO A 193 9.43 7.20 4.40
CA PRO A 193 9.51 8.50 5.08
C PRO A 193 9.40 9.69 4.10
N GLY A 194 9.40 10.91 4.65
CA GLY A 194 9.45 12.14 3.86
C GLY A 194 8.12 12.47 3.20
N ALA A 195 8.13 12.75 1.88
CA ALA A 195 6.92 13.20 1.18
C ALA A 195 5.78 12.17 1.22
N MET A 196 6.14 10.88 1.14
CA MET A 196 5.21 9.76 1.25
C MET A 196 4.53 9.74 2.63
N GLU A 197 5.34 9.80 3.70
CA GLU A 197 4.84 9.90 5.07
C GLU A 197 3.94 11.14 5.25
N ALA A 198 4.36 12.30 4.76
CA ALA A 198 3.60 13.54 4.89
C ALA A 198 2.21 13.40 4.25
N ALA A 199 2.13 12.88 3.02
CA ALA A 199 0.85 12.67 2.35
C ALA A 199 -0.06 11.68 3.10
N ASN A 200 0.49 10.57 3.62
CA ASN A 200 -0.26 9.64 4.47
C ASN A 200 -0.70 10.28 5.80
N LEU A 201 0.13 11.11 6.45
CA LEU A 201 -0.24 11.89 7.64
C LEU A 201 -1.40 12.84 7.31
N GLY A 202 -1.36 13.48 6.15
CA GLY A 202 -2.44 14.33 5.67
C GLY A 202 -3.77 13.59 5.58
N ALA A 203 -3.76 12.44 4.91
CA ALA A 203 -4.93 11.57 4.78
C ALA A 203 -5.41 11.04 6.15
N TYR A 204 -4.48 10.65 7.02
CA TYR A 204 -4.76 10.25 8.40
C TYR A 204 -5.47 11.38 9.16
N ALA A 205 -5.02 12.62 8.98
CA ALA A 205 -5.58 13.78 9.66
C ALA A 205 -6.93 14.25 9.07
N ALA A 206 -7.34 13.77 7.90
CA ALA A 206 -8.51 14.25 7.16
C ALA A 206 -9.83 14.29 7.94
N PRO A 207 -10.17 13.30 8.79
CA PRO A 207 -11.39 13.31 9.58
C PRO A 207 -11.41 14.30 10.75
N TYR A 208 -10.24 14.84 11.13
CA TYR A 208 -10.10 15.76 12.27
C TYR A 208 -10.14 17.22 11.82
N ASP A 209 -10.28 18.14 12.76
CA ASP A 209 -10.15 19.59 12.51
C ASP A 209 -8.71 19.99 12.18
N ASP A 210 -8.53 21.20 11.64
CA ASP A 210 -7.24 21.65 11.10
C ASP A 210 -6.16 21.81 12.18
N GLU A 211 -6.55 22.04 13.43
CA GLU A 211 -5.66 22.09 14.59
C GLU A 211 -4.91 20.76 14.81
N MET A 212 -5.56 19.63 14.55
CA MET A 212 -4.95 18.30 14.74
C MET A 212 -3.71 18.11 13.84
N LEU A 213 -3.78 18.55 12.58
CA LEU A 213 -2.63 18.45 11.68
C LEU A 213 -1.50 19.38 12.13
N ALA A 214 -1.83 20.62 12.54
CA ALA A 214 -0.84 21.57 13.02
C ALA A 214 -0.12 21.06 14.30
N GLU A 215 -0.85 20.43 15.22
CA GLU A 215 -0.28 19.83 16.41
C GLU A 215 0.59 18.61 16.09
N SER A 216 0.12 17.74 15.20
CA SER A 216 0.88 16.57 14.73
C SER A 216 2.20 16.98 14.09
N LEU A 217 2.19 17.98 13.21
CA LEU A 217 3.39 18.51 12.55
C LEU A 217 4.41 19.03 13.56
N ARG A 218 3.95 19.74 14.60
CA ARG A 218 4.81 20.28 15.67
C ARG A 218 5.44 19.18 16.50
N LEU A 219 4.68 18.12 16.81
CA LEU A 219 5.18 16.95 17.53
C LEU A 219 6.25 16.23 16.70
N LEU A 220 5.93 15.92 15.45
CA LEU A 220 6.83 15.18 14.54
C LEU A 220 8.13 15.93 14.23
N ALA A 221 8.14 17.26 14.31
CA ALA A 221 9.36 18.06 14.16
C ALA A 221 10.44 17.72 15.21
N GLY A 222 10.07 17.11 16.34
CA GLY A 222 11.03 16.61 17.33
C GLY A 222 11.89 15.43 16.84
N ALA A 223 11.45 14.72 15.79
CA ALA A 223 12.17 13.61 15.18
C ALA A 223 12.22 13.80 13.65
N PRO A 224 13.06 14.73 13.13
CA PRO A 224 13.00 15.20 11.74
C PRO A 224 13.34 14.13 10.68
N LYS A 225 14.16 13.15 11.05
CA LYS A 225 14.62 12.05 10.17
C LYS A 225 14.56 10.73 10.92
N PHE A 226 14.43 9.64 10.19
CA PHE A 226 14.49 8.27 10.74
C PHE A 226 15.91 7.84 11.15
N THR A 227 16.93 8.59 10.75
CA THR A 227 18.30 8.44 11.22
C THR A 227 18.64 9.54 12.24
N PRO A 228 19.36 9.23 13.34
CA PRO A 228 20.05 7.96 13.59
C PRO A 228 19.19 6.86 14.22
N SER A 229 17.94 7.13 14.63
CA SER A 229 17.09 6.21 15.39
C SER A 229 15.72 6.08 14.76
N ILE A 230 15.45 4.91 14.15
CA ILE A 230 14.12 4.59 13.62
C ILE A 230 13.14 4.45 14.79
N THR A 231 13.59 3.93 15.93
CA THR A 231 12.79 3.79 17.15
C THR A 231 12.19 5.12 17.58
N ASP A 232 13.00 6.17 17.70
CA ASP A 232 12.52 7.49 18.15
C ASP A 232 11.60 8.14 17.10
N TRP A 233 11.97 8.00 15.82
CA TRP A 233 11.19 8.52 14.70
C TRP A 233 9.80 7.89 14.59
N ALA A 234 9.71 6.56 14.75
CA ALA A 234 8.45 5.83 14.75
C ALA A 234 7.67 6.13 16.03
N SER A 235 8.32 6.18 17.20
CA SER A 235 7.67 6.49 18.48
C SER A 235 6.96 7.84 18.45
N ALA A 236 7.57 8.87 17.85
CA ALA A 236 6.93 10.17 17.67
C ALA A 236 5.64 10.09 16.83
N ALA A 237 5.61 9.22 15.81
CA ALA A 237 4.40 9.01 15.00
C ALA A 237 3.33 8.19 15.75
N PHE A 238 3.73 7.18 16.53
CA PHE A 238 2.81 6.43 17.40
C PHE A 238 2.26 7.28 18.54
N GLU A 239 2.98 8.30 18.99
CA GLU A 239 2.47 9.29 19.93
C GLU A 239 1.30 10.09 19.30
N VAL A 240 1.44 10.53 18.04
CA VAL A 240 0.32 11.13 17.29
C VAL A 240 -0.85 10.16 17.19
N ARG A 241 -0.61 8.90 16.78
CA ARG A 241 -1.69 7.89 16.67
C ARG A 241 -2.39 7.62 18.00
N THR A 242 -1.65 7.63 19.11
CA THR A 242 -2.21 7.42 20.46
C THR A 242 -3.12 8.58 20.86
N ARG A 243 -2.72 9.81 20.54
CA ARG A 243 -3.53 11.02 20.79
C ARG A 243 -4.79 11.07 19.91
N TRP A 244 -4.72 10.55 18.67
CA TRP A 244 -5.80 10.58 17.69
C TRP A 244 -6.02 9.22 17.00
N PRO A 245 -6.60 8.20 17.68
CA PRO A 245 -6.57 6.79 17.24
C PRO A 245 -7.49 6.42 16.06
N LYS A 246 -8.13 7.38 15.39
CA LYS A 246 -9.14 7.15 14.34
C LYS A 246 -8.91 8.04 13.12
N GLY A 247 -7.71 7.98 12.58
CA GLY A 247 -7.36 8.69 11.35
C GLY A 247 -8.10 8.17 10.12
N GLY A 248 -8.02 8.96 9.04
CA GLY A 248 -8.55 8.61 7.73
C GLY A 248 -7.76 7.50 7.04
N THR A 249 -8.39 6.89 6.06
CA THR A 249 -7.83 5.77 5.29
C THR A 249 -6.81 6.25 4.27
N SER A 250 -5.68 5.56 4.18
CA SER A 250 -4.72 5.70 3.09
C SER A 250 -3.85 4.45 2.95
N VAL A 251 -3.22 4.30 1.80
CA VAL A 251 -2.35 3.17 1.48
C VAL A 251 -0.89 3.61 1.41
N GLY A 252 0.00 2.81 1.99
CA GLY A 252 1.44 2.90 1.79
C GLY A 252 1.94 1.63 1.13
N ILE A 253 2.77 1.75 0.10
CA ILE A 253 3.31 0.61 -0.65
C ILE A 253 4.85 0.56 -0.55
N PRO A 254 5.42 0.26 0.63
CA PRO A 254 6.86 0.21 0.85
C PRO A 254 7.48 -1.09 0.35
N THR A 255 8.80 -1.21 0.49
CA THR A 255 9.52 -2.44 0.15
C THR A 255 10.64 -2.75 1.15
N TRP A 256 10.93 -4.04 1.35
CA TRP A 256 12.14 -4.48 2.05
C TRP A 256 13.40 -4.42 1.15
N PHE A 257 13.25 -4.21 -0.16
CA PHE A 257 14.38 -4.08 -1.08
C PHE A 257 15.33 -2.95 -0.68
N TYR A 258 14.76 -1.79 -0.30
CA TYR A 258 15.48 -0.63 0.21
C TYR A 258 15.56 -0.62 1.74
N GLY A 259 15.49 -1.77 2.43
CA GLY A 259 15.10 -1.88 3.85
C GLY A 259 15.94 -1.19 4.93
N HIS A 260 16.80 -0.23 4.57
CA HIS A 260 17.14 0.89 5.45
C HIS A 260 16.01 1.94 5.58
N GLU A 261 15.02 1.94 4.70
CA GLU A 261 13.83 2.80 4.78
C GLU A 261 12.69 2.09 5.55
N PRO A 262 12.27 2.60 6.73
CA PRO A 262 11.13 2.05 7.46
C PRO A 262 9.80 2.43 6.78
N PRO A 263 8.73 1.62 6.96
CA PRO A 263 7.41 2.01 6.50
C PRO A 263 6.89 3.19 7.33
N ASN A 264 6.08 4.08 6.74
CA ASN A 264 5.52 5.19 7.49
C ASN A 264 4.35 4.75 8.38
N PRO A 265 4.25 5.26 9.63
CA PRO A 265 3.20 4.81 10.54
C PRO A 265 1.81 5.42 10.27
N PHE A 266 1.62 6.28 9.26
CA PHE A 266 0.36 6.99 9.05
C PHE A 266 -0.54 6.36 7.96
N ALA A 267 0.01 5.52 7.09
CA ALA A 267 -0.80 4.69 6.21
C ALA A 267 -1.69 3.75 7.04
N SER A 268 -3.00 3.69 6.74
CA SER A 268 -3.91 2.80 7.45
C SER A 268 -3.77 1.35 6.97
N HIS A 269 -3.37 1.16 5.71
CA HIS A 269 -3.05 -0.13 5.11
C HIS A 269 -1.68 -0.07 4.45
N ILE A 270 -0.87 -1.10 4.68
CA ILE A 270 0.51 -1.20 4.18
C ILE A 270 0.64 -2.43 3.30
N ALA A 271 0.90 -2.23 2.01
CA ALA A 271 1.23 -3.28 1.06
C ALA A 271 2.75 -3.32 0.89
N LYS A 272 3.46 -4.04 1.78
CA LYS A 272 4.93 -4.07 1.78
C LYS A 272 5.43 -5.25 0.95
N TYR A 273 6.34 -5.00 0.00
CA TYR A 273 6.81 -6.03 -0.94
C TYR A 273 8.28 -6.40 -0.74
N PHE A 274 8.66 -7.62 -1.10
CA PHE A 274 10.07 -8.00 -1.28
C PHE A 274 10.60 -7.57 -2.65
N ALA A 275 9.80 -7.70 -3.71
CA ALA A 275 10.17 -7.33 -5.07
C ALA A 275 9.83 -5.85 -5.36
N ASN A 276 10.86 -5.05 -5.62
CA ASN A 276 10.68 -3.62 -5.90
C ASN A 276 9.92 -3.35 -7.21
N ALA A 277 10.17 -4.14 -8.26
CA ALA A 277 9.54 -3.94 -9.56
C ALA A 277 8.01 -4.09 -9.50
N THR A 278 7.52 -5.14 -8.84
CA THR A 278 6.08 -5.36 -8.61
C THR A 278 5.46 -4.21 -7.82
N ARG A 279 6.18 -3.71 -6.81
CA ARG A 279 5.77 -2.60 -5.96
C ARG A 279 5.63 -1.27 -6.73
N GLU A 280 6.62 -0.92 -7.54
CA GLU A 280 6.64 0.33 -8.32
C GLU A 280 5.51 0.35 -9.35
N ASP A 281 5.40 -0.72 -10.16
CA ASP A 281 4.34 -0.81 -11.16
C ASP A 281 2.96 -0.91 -10.51
N GLY A 282 2.86 -1.69 -9.42
CA GLY A 282 1.60 -1.93 -8.72
C GLY A 282 0.96 -0.68 -8.13
N LEU A 283 1.76 0.25 -7.58
CA LEU A 283 1.28 1.55 -7.09
C LEU A 283 0.72 2.42 -8.22
N LEU A 284 1.45 2.51 -9.34
CA LEU A 284 1.06 3.33 -10.48
C LEU A 284 -0.13 2.76 -11.22
N ALA A 285 -0.20 1.44 -11.39
CA ALA A 285 -1.31 0.74 -12.02
C ALA A 285 -2.63 0.97 -11.30
N ARG A 286 -2.59 1.08 -9.97
CA ARG A 286 -3.77 1.25 -9.12
C ARG A 286 -4.15 2.71 -8.89
N SER A 287 -3.36 3.68 -9.36
CA SER A 287 -3.62 5.12 -9.19
C SER A 287 -4.59 5.69 -10.23
N GLY A 288 -5.80 5.13 -10.31
CA GLY A 288 -6.79 5.42 -11.36
C GLY A 288 -7.34 6.85 -11.39
N ALA A 289 -7.32 7.58 -10.27
CA ALA A 289 -7.71 8.99 -10.21
C ALA A 289 -6.57 9.95 -10.62
N GLY A 290 -5.39 9.42 -10.91
CA GLY A 290 -4.20 10.15 -11.34
C GLY A 290 -3.08 10.14 -10.30
N VAL A 291 -1.97 10.78 -10.68
CA VAL A 291 -0.73 10.81 -9.89
C VAL A 291 -0.20 12.23 -9.76
N VAL A 292 0.19 12.61 -8.55
CA VAL A 292 0.88 13.86 -8.24
C VAL A 292 2.36 13.56 -7.98
N PHE A 293 3.25 14.20 -8.73
CA PHE A 293 4.70 14.06 -8.63
C PHE A 293 5.31 15.32 -7.99
N LEU A 294 5.73 15.18 -6.74
CA LEU A 294 6.47 16.19 -5.99
C LEU A 294 7.95 16.16 -6.36
N PRO A 295 8.73 17.24 -6.10
CA PRO A 295 10.16 17.26 -6.34
C PRO A 295 10.87 16.01 -5.79
N GLY A 296 11.62 15.35 -6.67
CA GLY A 296 12.31 14.10 -6.39
C GLY A 296 13.56 13.94 -7.27
N ALA A 297 14.17 12.76 -7.20
CA ALA A 297 15.39 12.43 -7.92
C ALA A 297 15.15 11.24 -8.87
N ALA A 298 16.14 10.36 -9.04
CA ALA A 298 16.11 9.25 -10.00
C ALA A 298 14.84 8.36 -9.87
N GLY A 299 14.44 7.99 -8.66
CA GLY A 299 13.24 7.18 -8.43
C GLY A 299 11.96 7.88 -8.94
N THR A 300 11.74 9.14 -8.55
CA THR A 300 10.56 9.90 -9.01
C THR A 300 10.57 10.16 -10.51
N VAL A 301 11.75 10.35 -11.12
CA VAL A 301 11.87 10.44 -12.59
C VAL A 301 11.46 9.12 -13.25
N GLN A 302 11.88 7.98 -12.70
CA GLN A 302 11.46 6.67 -13.18
C GLN A 302 9.93 6.52 -13.08
N GLU A 303 9.34 6.82 -11.91
CA GLU A 303 7.89 6.75 -11.68
C GLU A 303 7.09 7.63 -12.67
N ILE A 304 7.60 8.81 -13.04
CA ILE A 304 6.96 9.66 -14.06
C ILE A 304 6.85 8.91 -15.39
N PHE A 305 7.90 8.22 -15.83
CA PHE A 305 7.89 7.51 -17.12
C PHE A 305 7.23 6.14 -17.06
N ASP A 306 7.26 5.46 -15.92
CA ASP A 306 6.49 4.24 -15.68
C ASP A 306 4.99 4.54 -15.72
N ASN A 307 4.56 5.74 -15.30
CA ASN A 307 3.17 6.19 -15.45
C ASN A 307 2.85 6.74 -16.85
N ALA A 308 3.78 7.50 -17.44
CA ALA A 308 3.59 8.06 -18.78
C ALA A 308 3.49 6.99 -19.87
N THR A 309 4.19 5.87 -19.72
CA THR A 309 4.28 4.83 -20.76
C THR A 309 2.91 4.15 -21.00
N PRO A 310 2.18 3.65 -19.99
CA PRO A 310 0.81 3.19 -20.17
C PRO A 310 -0.13 4.26 -20.71
N ASN A 311 0.00 5.52 -20.27
CA ASN A 311 -0.78 6.64 -20.79
C ASN A 311 -0.50 6.92 -22.28
N TYR A 312 0.74 6.75 -22.73
CA TYR A 312 1.14 6.94 -24.12
C TYR A 312 0.60 5.86 -25.05
N TYR A 313 0.58 4.61 -24.58
CA TYR A 313 0.12 3.43 -25.33
C TYR A 313 -1.35 3.08 -25.09
N GLU A 314 -2.03 3.75 -24.15
CA GLU A 314 -3.39 3.42 -23.69
C GLU A 314 -3.51 1.96 -23.22
N SER A 315 -2.42 1.37 -22.72
CA SER A 315 -2.36 -0.06 -22.39
C SER A 315 -3.17 -0.45 -21.15
N ARG A 316 -3.61 0.56 -20.37
CA ARG A 316 -4.48 0.42 -19.19
C ARG A 316 -5.84 1.12 -19.39
N GLY A 317 -6.21 1.41 -20.64
CA GLY A 317 -7.39 2.19 -20.98
C GLY A 317 -7.08 3.68 -21.13
N GLU A 318 -8.06 4.53 -20.79
CA GLU A 318 -7.90 5.98 -20.95
C GLU A 318 -6.74 6.53 -20.10
N PRO A 319 -5.97 7.50 -20.62
CA PRO A 319 -4.85 8.05 -19.87
C PRO A 319 -5.33 8.75 -18.59
N THR A 320 -4.68 8.43 -17.48
CA THR A 320 -5.00 9.01 -16.17
C THR A 320 -4.25 10.33 -15.94
N PRO A 321 -4.78 11.25 -15.11
CA PRO A 321 -4.14 12.53 -14.85
C PRO A 321 -2.72 12.42 -14.27
N MET A 322 -1.80 13.26 -14.76
CA MET A 322 -0.44 13.40 -14.25
C MET A 322 -0.16 14.86 -13.88
N VAL A 323 0.10 15.15 -12.61
CA VAL A 323 0.39 16.51 -12.14
C VAL A 323 1.80 16.58 -11.58
N LEU A 324 2.68 17.32 -12.25
CA LEU A 324 4.02 17.61 -11.74
C LEU A 324 3.99 18.94 -10.96
N VAL A 325 4.59 18.95 -9.78
CA VAL A 325 4.66 20.13 -8.89
C VAL A 325 6.08 20.67 -8.86
N ASP A 326 6.21 22.01 -8.89
CA ASP A 326 7.46 22.76 -8.98
C ASP A 326 8.00 22.86 -10.41
N ARG A 327 7.65 23.96 -11.08
CA ARG A 327 8.09 24.26 -12.44
C ARG A 327 9.60 24.35 -12.55
N ALA A 328 10.27 24.99 -11.59
CA ALA A 328 11.72 25.19 -11.66
C ALA A 328 12.43 23.84 -11.60
N HIS A 329 12.00 22.95 -10.70
CA HIS A 329 12.55 21.61 -10.58
C HIS A 329 12.40 20.81 -11.88
N TRP A 330 11.18 20.73 -12.43
CA TRP A 330 10.90 19.87 -13.59
C TRP A 330 11.25 20.45 -14.96
N THR A 331 11.66 21.72 -15.04
CA THR A 331 12.09 22.36 -16.30
C THR A 331 13.56 22.77 -16.33
N GLN A 332 14.20 22.97 -15.16
CA GLN A 332 15.58 23.47 -15.08
C GLN A 332 16.50 22.47 -14.37
N THR A 333 16.12 22.00 -13.18
CA THR A 333 16.99 21.12 -12.36
C THR A 333 17.02 19.69 -12.93
N LEU A 334 15.85 19.10 -13.15
CA LEU A 334 15.66 17.80 -13.78
C LEU A 334 14.59 17.97 -14.87
N PRO A 335 14.97 18.36 -16.11
CA PRO A 335 14.06 18.82 -17.18
C PRO A 335 13.21 17.68 -17.77
N THR A 336 12.40 17.06 -16.92
CA THR A 336 11.51 15.95 -17.22
C THR A 336 10.26 16.44 -17.92
N TRP A 337 9.76 17.63 -17.56
CA TRP A 337 8.55 18.19 -18.16
C TRP A 337 8.68 18.44 -19.68
N PRO A 338 9.76 19.05 -20.20
CA PRO A 338 9.93 19.19 -21.65
C PRO A 338 9.85 17.87 -22.41
N LEU A 339 10.45 16.80 -21.87
CA LEU A 339 10.41 15.47 -22.46
C LEU A 339 9.00 14.86 -22.40
N LEU A 340 8.37 14.86 -21.22
CA LEU A 340 7.00 14.37 -21.04
C LEU A 340 6.02 15.09 -21.98
N ASN A 341 6.10 16.42 -22.05
CA ASN A 341 5.26 17.24 -22.93
C ASN A 341 5.51 16.94 -24.42
N SER A 342 6.75 16.64 -24.80
CA SER A 342 7.06 16.22 -26.18
C SER A 342 6.49 14.85 -26.52
N LEU A 343 6.50 13.90 -25.57
CA LEU A 343 5.92 12.57 -25.76
C LEU A 343 4.40 12.63 -25.83
N ALA A 344 3.78 13.51 -25.04
CA ALA A 344 2.34 13.66 -24.96
C ALA A 344 1.72 14.32 -26.20
N ARG A 345 2.47 15.19 -26.90
CA ARG A 345 1.95 16.02 -28.00
C ARG A 345 1.24 15.20 -29.09
N GLY A 346 0.03 15.61 -29.42
CA GLY A 346 -0.81 14.98 -30.45
C GLY A 346 -1.42 13.65 -30.00
N ARG A 347 -1.46 13.38 -28.69
CA ARG A 347 -2.03 12.16 -28.10
C ARG A 347 -3.09 12.49 -27.06
N SER A 348 -3.94 11.52 -26.75
CA SER A 348 -4.95 11.59 -25.68
C SER A 348 -4.35 12.01 -24.32
N MET A 349 -3.13 11.56 -24.00
CA MET A 349 -2.45 11.95 -22.76
C MET A 349 -2.07 13.45 -22.68
N GLU A 350 -2.02 14.19 -23.80
CA GLU A 350 -1.71 15.63 -23.80
C GLU A 350 -2.68 16.42 -22.93
N ALA A 351 -3.96 16.08 -22.99
CA ALA A 351 -5.01 16.73 -22.21
C ALA A 351 -5.01 16.30 -20.72
N ARG A 352 -4.18 15.33 -20.34
CA ARG A 352 -4.13 14.67 -19.03
C ARG A 352 -2.86 14.99 -18.24
N ILE A 353 -1.94 15.80 -18.76
CA ILE A 353 -0.75 16.24 -18.02
C ILE A 353 -0.86 17.72 -17.59
N ALA A 354 -0.33 18.06 -16.42
CA ALA A 354 -0.18 19.43 -15.96
C ALA A 354 1.14 19.65 -15.20
N LEU A 355 1.66 20.87 -15.29
CA LEU A 355 2.78 21.37 -14.49
C LEU A 355 2.31 22.60 -13.71
N VAL A 356 2.30 22.49 -12.39
CA VAL A 356 1.93 23.56 -11.47
C VAL A 356 3.14 24.12 -10.75
N ASP A 357 3.06 25.36 -10.32
CA ASP A 357 4.17 26.05 -9.67
C ASP A 357 4.23 25.70 -8.19
N ARG A 358 3.07 25.51 -7.53
CA ARG A 358 2.98 25.25 -6.09
C ARG A 358 2.13 24.03 -5.78
N ILE A 359 2.41 23.40 -4.64
CA ILE A 359 1.76 22.15 -4.22
C ILE A 359 0.27 22.34 -3.95
N GLU A 360 -0.17 23.52 -3.52
CA GLU A 360 -1.57 23.83 -3.24
C GLU A 360 -2.44 23.83 -4.51
N GLU A 361 -1.84 23.96 -5.69
CA GLU A 361 -2.55 23.98 -6.97
C GLU A 361 -2.81 22.57 -7.52
N ALA A 362 -2.14 21.55 -6.96
CA ALA A 362 -2.22 20.18 -7.45
C ALA A 362 -3.62 19.55 -7.35
N PRO A 363 -4.39 19.71 -6.26
CA PRO A 363 -5.76 19.16 -6.17
C PRO A 363 -6.68 19.71 -7.26
N ASP A 364 -6.65 21.03 -7.49
CA ASP A 364 -7.48 21.66 -8.51
C ASP A 364 -7.03 21.26 -9.92
N ALA A 365 -5.72 21.11 -10.15
CA ALA A 365 -5.20 20.59 -11.41
C ALA A 365 -5.68 19.16 -11.67
N LEU A 366 -5.60 18.29 -10.66
CA LEU A 366 -6.05 16.90 -10.75
C LEU A 366 -7.54 16.82 -11.09
N ALA A 367 -8.39 17.59 -10.38
CA ALA A 367 -9.83 17.64 -10.63
C ALA A 367 -10.14 18.11 -12.06
N ARG A 368 -9.51 19.21 -12.51
CA ARG A 368 -9.70 19.72 -13.89
C ARG A 368 -9.29 18.72 -14.96
N LEU A 369 -8.25 17.91 -14.72
CA LEU A 369 -7.81 16.90 -15.67
C LEU A 369 -8.72 15.67 -15.65
N GLY A 370 -9.31 15.31 -14.51
CA GLY A 370 -10.27 14.22 -14.39
C GLY A 370 -11.61 14.50 -15.08
N ASP A 371 -12.11 15.73 -15.00
CA ASP A 371 -13.43 16.12 -15.53
C ASP A 371 -13.46 16.37 -17.05
N ARG A 372 -12.31 16.40 -17.72
CA ARG A 372 -12.25 16.64 -19.17
C ARG A 372 -12.80 15.44 -19.94
N PRO A 373 -13.91 15.58 -20.70
CA PRO A 373 -14.32 14.59 -21.68
C PRO A 373 -13.32 14.59 -22.84
N ASN A 374 -13.08 13.41 -23.40
CA ASN A 374 -12.10 13.23 -24.46
C ASN A 374 -12.51 14.00 -25.73
N THR A 375 -11.72 14.99 -26.13
CA THR A 375 -11.82 15.57 -27.48
C THR A 375 -10.94 14.76 -28.42
N SER A 376 -11.39 13.57 -28.79
CA SER A 376 -10.84 12.79 -29.89
C SER A 376 -11.98 12.35 -30.81
N SER A 377 -12.42 13.28 -31.64
CA SER A 377 -13.06 12.99 -32.92
C SER A 377 -12.06 13.40 -33.99
N ASP A 378 -11.42 12.41 -34.61
CA ASP A 378 -11.14 12.32 -36.05
C ASP A 378 -10.40 11.01 -36.39
#